data_AF-A0A8J7KE54-F1
#
_entry.id   AF-A0A8J7KE54-F1
#
_cell.length_a   1.000
_cell.length_b   1.000
_cell.length_c   1.000
_cell.angle_alpha   90.00
_cell.angle_beta   90.00
_cell.angle_gamma   90.00
#
_symmetry.space_group_name_H-M   'P 1'
#
loop_
_entity.id
_entity.type
_entity.pdbx_description
1 polymer ?
#
loop_
_entity_poly.entity_id
_entity_poly.type
_entity_poly.pdbx_seq_one_letter_code
_entity_poly.pdbx_strand_id
1 'polypeptide(L)'
;MSIQICLLDSALSELFAQATESGHLTLADRYGLLAALLQAESLTDEERSVIDRMLYAIVRGRLRAVDDISVVQPQPSLSTKN
;
A
#
# COMPACT_ATOMS: atom_id res chain seq x y z
N MET A 1 23.61 -11.19 4.53
CA MET A 1 22.91 -9.90 4.75
C MET A 1 21.44 -10.16 4.49
N SER A 2 20.60 -10.15 5.52
CA SER A 2 19.15 -10.25 5.38
C SER A 2 18.60 -8.84 5.16
N ILE A 3 17.96 -8.61 4.01
CA ILE A 3 17.24 -7.37 3.73
C ILE A 3 15.91 -7.46 4.48
N GLN A 4 15.66 -6.53 5.40
CA GLN A 4 14.34 -6.37 6.04
C GLN A 4 13.53 -5.34 5.27
N ILE A 5 12.31 -5.71 4.88
CA ILE A 5 11.40 -4.86 4.10
C ILE A 5 10.33 -4.33 5.06
N CYS A 6 10.62 -3.28 5.81
CA CYS A 6 9.65 -2.68 6.72
C CYS A 6 8.69 -1.75 5.95
N LEU A 7 7.48 -1.58 6.46
CA LEU A 7 6.62 -0.48 6.04
C LEU A 7 7.27 0.85 6.41
N LEU A 8 7.08 1.87 5.57
CA LEU A 8 7.33 3.25 5.98
C LEU A 8 6.24 3.68 6.96
N ASP A 9 6.56 4.62 7.85
CA ASP A 9 5.57 5.22 8.72
C ASP A 9 4.39 5.75 7.89
N SER A 10 3.17 5.46 8.33
CA SER A 10 1.91 5.82 7.64
C SER A 10 1.67 5.19 6.26
N ALA A 11 2.56 4.31 5.76
CA ALA A 11 2.40 3.70 4.43
C ALA A 11 1.09 2.92 4.26
N LEU A 12 0.64 2.22 5.31
CA LEU A 12 -0.64 1.49 5.27
C LEU A 12 -1.84 2.43 5.21
N SER A 13 -1.81 3.54 5.93
CA SER A 13 -2.89 4.53 5.94
C SER A 13 -2.99 5.25 4.59
N GLU A 14 -1.84 5.59 4.00
CA GLU A 14 -1.77 6.19 2.66
C GLU A 14 -2.26 5.22 1.59
N LEU A 15 -1.79 3.97 1.64
CA LEU A 15 -2.27 2.91 0.76
C LEU A 15 -3.78 2.69 0.89
N PHE A 16 -4.30 2.68 2.12
CA PHE A 16 -5.74 2.52 2.36
C PHE A 16 -6.55 3.66 1.75
N ALA A 17 -6.09 4.91 1.92
CA ALA A 17 -6.74 6.07 1.32
C ALA A 17 -6.72 5.98 -0.20
N GLN A 18 -5.56 5.71 -0.80
CA GLN A 18 -5.40 5.57 -2.24
C GLN A 18 -6.26 4.43 -2.81
N ALA A 19 -6.26 3.26 -2.17
CA ALA A 19 -7.04 2.10 -2.60
C ALA A 19 -8.55 2.36 -2.50
N THR A 20 -8.98 3.10 -1.47
CA THR A 20 -10.39 3.47 -1.31
C THR A 20 -10.83 4.49 -2.35
N GLU A 21 -9.97 5.45 -2.69
CA GLU A 21 -10.23 6.45 -3.74
C GLU A 21 -10.22 5.84 -5.14
N SER A 22 -9.23 5.00 -5.42
CA SER A 22 -9.03 4.39 -6.73
C SER A 22 -9.96 3.19 -6.99
N GLY A 23 -10.47 2.57 -5.92
CA GLY A 23 -11.27 1.34 -5.98
C GLY A 23 -10.46 0.08 -6.32
N HIS A 24 -9.12 0.16 -6.34
CA HIS A 24 -8.27 -0.99 -6.66
C HIS A 24 -6.93 -1.00 -5.90
N LEU A 25 -6.37 -2.20 -5.77
CA LEU A 25 -4.99 -2.44 -5.35
C LEU A 25 -4.19 -2.93 -6.54
N THR A 26 -3.05 -2.29 -6.77
CA THR A 26 -2.09 -2.66 -7.81
C THR A 26 -1.29 -3.89 -7.39
N LEU A 27 -0.55 -4.46 -8.35
CA LEU A 27 0.37 -5.56 -8.08
C LEU A 27 1.45 -5.14 -7.07
N ALA A 28 1.93 -3.89 -7.15
CA ALA A 28 2.92 -3.34 -6.22
C ALA A 28 2.38 -3.27 -4.79
N ASP A 29 1.15 -2.79 -4.62
CA ASP A 29 0.49 -2.68 -3.31
C ASP A 29 0.33 -4.04 -2.64
N ARG A 30 -0.07 -5.05 -3.43
CA ARG A 30 -0.24 -6.42 -2.93
C ARG A 30 1.07 -7.03 -2.47
N TYR A 31 2.17 -6.80 -3.19
CA TYR A 31 3.49 -7.25 -2.76
C TYR A 31 3.99 -6.46 -1.54
N GLY A 32 3.68 -5.17 -1.43
CA GLY A 32 3.95 -4.38 -0.23
C GLY A 32 3.21 -4.92 1.00
N LEU A 33 1.91 -5.22 0.86
CA LEU A 33 1.10 -5.85 1.90
C LEU A 33 1.62 -7.23 2.29
N LEU A 34 2.02 -8.04 1.31
CA LEU A 34 2.62 -9.36 1.58
C LEU A 34 3.92 -9.22 2.37
N ALA A 35 4.79 -8.27 1.99
CA ALA A 35 6.05 -8.03 2.69
C ALA A 35 5.83 -7.59 4.14
N ALA A 36 4.83 -6.73 4.38
CA ALA A 36 4.41 -6.30 5.70
C ALA A 36 3.88 -7.47 6.55
N LEU A 37 3.01 -8.31 5.98
CA LEU A 37 2.44 -9.48 6.65
C LEU A 37 3.49 -10.54 6.99
N LEU A 38 4.50 -10.74 6.14
CA LEU A 38 5.59 -11.68 6.39
C LEU A 38 6.54 -11.23 7.51
N GLN A 39 6.51 -9.95 7.87
CA GLN A 39 7.22 -9.38 9.02
C GLN A 39 6.29 -9.13 10.22
N ALA A 40 5.30 -10.01 10.41
CA ALA A 40 4.18 -9.88 11.36
C ALA A 40 4.52 -9.40 12.79
N GLU A 41 5.76 -9.53 13.28
CA GLU A 41 6.18 -8.99 14.58
C GLU A 41 6.24 -7.45 14.62
N SER A 42 6.20 -6.77 13.47
CA SER A 42 6.24 -5.30 13.39
C SER A 42 4.88 -4.61 13.27
N LEU A 43 3.79 -5.35 13.02
CA LEU A 43 2.47 -4.76 12.80
C LEU A 43 1.72 -4.49 14.11
N THR A 44 1.37 -3.23 14.31
CA THR A 44 0.46 -2.78 15.36
C THR A 44 -0.97 -3.28 15.12
N ASP A 45 -1.81 -3.27 16.16
CA ASP A 45 -3.22 -3.67 16.04
C ASP A 45 -4.01 -2.76 15.07
N GLU A 46 -3.64 -1.49 14.99
CA GLU A 46 -4.25 -0.54 14.06
C GLU A 46 -3.92 -0.89 12.61
N GLU A 47 -2.66 -1.18 12.33
CA GLU A 47 -2.22 -1.62 11.01
C GLU A 47 -2.87 -2.93 10.57
N ARG A 48 -3.00 -3.90 11.49
CA ARG A 48 -3.75 -5.15 11.24
C ARG A 48 -5.20 -4.87 10.89
N SER A 49 -5.86 -4.00 11.64
CA SER A 49 -7.25 -3.59 11.39
C SER A 49 -7.41 -2.93 10.01
N VAL A 50 -6.45 -2.12 9.59
CA VAL A 50 -6.44 -1.52 8.24
C VAL A 50 -6.31 -2.59 7.16
N ILE A 51 -5.40 -3.55 7.32
CA ILE A 51 -5.24 -4.67 6.38
C ILE A 51 -6.52 -5.51 6.30
N ASP A 52 -7.10 -5.89 7.44
CA ASP A 52 -8.33 -6.69 7.49
C ASP A 52 -9.49 -5.98 6.77
N ARG A 53 -9.61 -4.65 6.92
CA ARG A 53 -10.61 -3.84 6.21
C ARG A 53 -10.41 -3.88 4.70
N MET A 54 -9.16 -3.80 4.21
CA MET A 54 -8.87 -3.91 2.78
C MET A 54 -9.22 -5.30 2.25
N LEU A 55 -8.77 -6.36 2.92
CA LEU A 55 -9.08 -7.74 2.53
C LEU A 55 -10.59 -8.00 2.51
N TYR A 56 -11.30 -7.52 3.52
CA TYR A 56 -12.76 -7.59 3.56
C TYR A 56 -13.41 -6.82 2.41
N ALA A 57 -12.92 -5.63 2.07
CA ALA A 57 -13.41 -4.86 0.93
C ALA A 57 -13.21 -5.60 -0.41
N ILE A 58 -12.09 -6.31 -0.57
CA ILE A 58 -11.84 -7.17 -1.74
C ILE A 58 -12.85 -8.32 -1.81
N VAL A 59 -13.03 -9.06 -0.70
CA VAL A 59 -13.99 -10.17 -0.63
C VAL A 59 -15.42 -9.70 -0.92
N ARG A 60 -15.77 -8.48 -0.51
CA ARG A 60 -17.08 -7.87 -0.78
C ARG A 60 -17.21 -7.24 -2.18
N GLY A 61 -16.17 -7.29 -3.01
CA GLY A 61 -16.13 -6.68 -4.35
C GLY A 61 -16.15 -5.15 -4.36
N ARG A 62 -15.87 -4.51 -3.22
CA ARG A 62 -15.76 -3.05 -3.09
C ARG A 62 -14.39 -2.54 -3.52
N LEU A 63 -13.37 -3.39 -3.43
CA LEU A 63 -12.01 -3.14 -3.87
C LEU A 63 -11.61 -4.24 -4.87
N ARG A 64 -10.91 -3.89 -5.95
CA ARG A 64 -10.46 -4.85 -6.96
C ARG A 64 -8.94 -5.03 -6.91
N ALA A 65 -8.46 -6.25 -6.96
CA ALA A 65 -7.04 -6.51 -7.23
C ALA A 65 -6.83 -6.41 -8.75
N VAL A 66 -5.93 -5.54 -9.19
CA VAL A 66 -5.54 -5.40 -10.59
C VAL A 66 -4.06 -5.74 -10.75
N ASP A 67 -3.65 -6.11 -11.96
CA ASP A 67 -2.27 -6.46 -12.29
C ASP A 67 -1.45 -5.24 -12.76
N ASP A 68 -2.02 -4.05 -12.64
CA ASP A 68 -1.31 -2.80 -12.92
C ASP A 68 -0.11 -2.66 -11.97
N ILE A 69 0.96 -2.04 -12.48
CA ILE A 69 2.12 -1.66 -11.67
C ILE A 69 1.97 -0.16 -11.38
N SER A 70 1.94 0.23 -10.11
CA SER A 70 1.99 1.65 -9.73
C SER A 70 3.28 2.27 -10.28
N VAL A 71 3.15 3.17 -11.26
CA VAL A 71 4.27 3.95 -11.79
C VAL A 71 4.39 5.21 -10.93
N VAL A 72 5.52 5.39 -10.26
CA VAL A 72 5.87 6.69 -9.67
C VAL A 72 5.98 7.68 -10.82
N GLN A 73 5.01 8.59 -10.95
CA GLN A 73 5.16 9.71 -11.86
C GLN A 73 6.23 10.64 -11.25
N PRO A 74 7.29 11.01 -12.00
CA PRO A 74 8.23 12.00 -11.54
C PRO A 74 7.47 13.29 -11.21
N GLN A 75 7.53 13.75 -9.97
CA GLN A 75 7.08 15.10 -9.62
C GLN A 75 7.87 16.08 -10.50
N PRO A 76 7.21 17.01 -11.22
CA PRO A 76 7.93 18.02 -11.97
C PRO A 76 8.74 18.84 -10.98
N SER A 77 10.07 18.71 -11.03
CA SER A 77 10.99 19.53 -10.25
C SER A 77 10.62 20.99 -10.47
N LEU A 78 10.28 21.70 -9.40
CA LEU A 78 10.02 23.14 -9.43
C LEU A 78 11.16 23.82 -10.21
N SER A 79 10.82 24.31 -11.40
CA SER A 79 11.70 25.12 -12.23
C SER A 79 12.21 26.26 -11.38
N THR A 80 13.48 26.22 -10.98
CA THR A 80 14.21 27.36 -10.45
C THR A 80 14.18 28.44 -11.53
N LYS A 81 13.21 29.35 -11.45
CA LYS A 81 13.20 30.57 -12.24
C LYS A 81 14.28 31.47 -11.66
N ASN A 82 15.42 31.54 -12.34
CA ASN A 82 16.34 32.67 -12.29
C ASN A 82 15.64 33.93 -12.83
#